data_AF-A0A432SGI7-F1
#
_entry.id   AF-A0A432SGI7-F1
#
_cell.length_a   1.000
_cell.length_b   1.000
_cell.length_c   1.000
_cell.angle_alpha   90.00
_cell.angle_beta   90.00
_cell.angle_gamma   90.00
#
_symmetry.space_group_name_H-M   'P 1'
#
loop_
_entity.id
_entity.type
_entity.pdbx_description
1 polymer ?
#
loop_
_entity_poly.entity_id
_entity_poly.type
_entity_poly.pdbx_seq_one_letter_code
_entity_poly.pdbx_strand_id
1 'polypeptide(L)'
;MNILLLIVPLLAASLYATPYTEFSQAYQAQRYDKACQIGKRLFAKERDEKFLSLIGHACLQADYIDTLAMIQSRLRSSKSARENAVIFASILLQKRLIYQFMYDDTDISSLTLPISDHPLSHAFVAIRDDRFTLRSKTPKIIEFHHDDIHYRLYIDRSNKGRVTIEAEDADHHTTIHRYL
;
A
#
# COMPACT_ATOMS: atom_id res chain seq x y z
N MET A 1 44.21 42.84 14.13
CA MET A 1 44.33 41.99 12.92
C MET A 1 43.18 41.00 12.95
N ASN A 2 42.17 41.26 12.12
CA ASN A 2 40.89 40.55 12.07
C ASN A 2 41.07 39.10 11.59
N ILE A 3 41.01 38.12 12.49
CA ILE A 3 40.97 36.69 12.13
C ILE A 3 39.57 36.09 12.37
N LEU A 4 38.61 36.88 12.88
CA LEU A 4 37.26 36.41 13.21
C LEU A 4 36.26 36.45 12.03
N LEU A 5 36.71 36.64 10.78
CA LEU A 5 35.81 36.86 9.64
C LEU A 5 35.89 35.79 8.52
N LEU A 6 36.54 34.65 8.78
CA LEU A 6 36.74 33.59 7.77
C LEU A 6 36.09 32.24 8.11
N ILE A 7 35.33 32.12 9.20
CA ILE A 7 34.71 30.85 9.62
C ILE A 7 33.23 30.74 9.20
N VAL A 8 32.60 31.83 8.74
CA VAL A 8 31.15 31.86 8.45
C VAL A 8 30.72 31.27 7.09
N PRO A 9 31.52 31.17 6.00
CA PRO A 9 30.99 30.65 4.74
C PRO A 9 31.08 29.11 4.59
N LEU A 10 31.72 28.37 5.52
CA LEU A 10 31.87 26.91 5.38
C LEU A 10 30.65 26.08 5.84
N LEU A 11 29.69 26.69 6.57
CA LEU A 11 28.48 26.01 7.04
C LEU A 11 27.29 26.07 6.06
N ALA A 12 27.42 26.79 4.94
CA ALA A 12 26.33 26.93 3.97
C ALA A 12 26.31 25.82 2.89
N ALA A 13 27.28 24.90 2.88
CA ALA A 13 27.42 23.88 1.83
C ALA A 13 26.64 22.57 2.11
N SER A 14 26.08 22.39 3.30
CA SER A 14 25.39 21.16 3.67
C SER A 14 23.89 21.39 3.78
N LEU A 15 23.13 20.98 2.76
CA LEU A 15 21.80 20.33 2.85
C LEU A 15 21.04 20.39 1.51
N TYR A 16 21.68 20.01 0.40
CA TYR A 16 20.90 19.55 -0.77
C TYR A 16 20.71 18.04 -0.63
N ALA A 17 19.61 17.64 0.00
CA ALA A 17 19.23 16.23 0.03
C ALA A 17 18.91 15.79 -1.40
N THR A 18 19.60 14.75 -1.88
CA THR A 18 19.23 14.15 -3.17
C THR A 18 17.88 13.45 -3.02
N PRO A 19 17.09 13.27 -4.10
CA PRO A 19 15.84 12.53 -4.02
C PRO A 19 15.99 11.11 -3.43
N TYR A 20 17.14 10.46 -3.62
CA TYR A 20 17.44 9.16 -3.00
C TYR A 20 17.61 9.27 -1.48
N THR A 21 18.33 10.29 -1.02
CA THR A 21 18.50 10.57 0.41
C THR A 21 17.17 10.91 1.06
N GLU A 22 16.36 11.75 0.40
CA GLU A 22 15.01 12.09 0.87
C GLU A 22 14.10 10.86 0.94
N PHE A 23 14.16 9.98 -0.06
CA PHE A 23 13.43 8.72 -0.05
C PHE A 23 13.83 7.87 1.16
N SER A 24 15.15 7.64 1.34
CA SER A 24 15.66 6.81 2.42
C SER A 24 15.23 7.35 3.79
N GLN A 25 15.35 8.66 4.01
CA GLN A 25 14.93 9.30 5.26
C GLN A 25 13.43 9.18 5.50
N ALA A 26 12.60 9.40 4.46
CA ALA A 26 11.16 9.25 4.58
C ALA A 26 10.76 7.80 4.87
N TYR A 27 11.39 6.83 4.20
CA TYR A 27 11.14 5.40 4.38
C TYR A 27 11.53 4.94 5.79
N GLN A 28 12.72 5.29 6.26
CA GLN A 28 13.20 4.94 7.60
C GLN A 28 12.35 5.59 8.71
N ALA A 29 11.83 6.79 8.47
CA ALA A 29 10.90 7.46 9.37
C ALA A 29 9.44 6.96 9.23
N GLN A 30 9.20 5.87 8.49
CA GLN A 30 7.88 5.29 8.23
C GLN A 30 6.86 6.26 7.61
N ARG A 31 7.34 7.34 6.99
CA ARG A 31 6.51 8.30 6.24
C ARG A 31 6.27 7.77 4.83
N TYR A 32 5.56 6.65 4.74
CA TYR A 32 5.42 5.87 3.52
C TYR A 32 4.72 6.64 2.39
N ASP A 33 3.76 7.51 2.71
CA ASP A 33 3.17 8.43 1.72
C ASP A 33 4.25 9.25 1.02
N LYS A 34 5.11 9.92 1.80
CA LYS A 34 6.18 10.76 1.28
C LYS A 34 7.20 9.91 0.51
N ALA A 35 7.58 8.76 1.05
CA ALA A 35 8.51 7.85 0.39
C ALA A 35 7.97 7.35 -0.95
N CYS A 36 6.69 6.94 -1.03
CA CYS A 36 6.06 6.54 -2.28
C CYS A 36 6.03 7.69 -3.30
N GLN A 37 5.68 8.92 -2.88
CA GLN A 37 5.65 10.08 -3.77
C GLN A 37 7.04 10.44 -4.33
N ILE A 38 8.09 10.35 -3.52
CA ILE A 38 9.48 10.50 -4.00
C ILE A 38 9.85 9.35 -4.94
N GLY A 39 9.55 8.11 -4.55
CA GLY A 39 9.83 6.90 -5.31
C GLY A 39 9.18 6.90 -6.69
N LYS A 40 7.93 7.35 -6.82
CA LYS A 40 7.24 7.53 -8.11
C LYS A 40 7.98 8.49 -9.05
N ARG A 41 8.59 9.56 -8.52
CA ARG A 41 9.41 10.50 -9.31
C ARG A 41 10.72 9.86 -9.78
N LEU A 42 11.30 8.98 -8.96
CA LEU A 42 12.53 8.25 -9.28
C LEU A 42 12.29 7.07 -10.24
N PHE A 43 11.10 6.47 -10.21
CA PHE A 43 10.75 5.23 -10.92
C PHE A 43 11.15 5.22 -12.40
N ALA A 44 10.96 6.33 -13.14
CA ALA A 44 11.28 6.36 -14.56
C ALA A 44 12.77 6.07 -14.86
N LYS A 45 13.66 6.58 -14.00
CA LYS A 45 15.12 6.51 -14.16
C LYS A 45 15.73 5.31 -13.43
N GLU A 46 15.05 4.81 -12.41
CA GLU A 46 15.55 3.69 -11.60
C GLU A 46 15.61 2.37 -12.39
N ARG A 47 16.66 1.59 -12.12
CA ARG A 47 16.93 0.28 -12.69
C ARG A 47 17.27 -0.78 -11.63
N ASP A 48 17.68 -0.39 -10.42
CA ASP A 48 17.92 -1.32 -9.32
C ASP A 48 16.59 -1.90 -8.80
N GLU A 49 16.38 -3.19 -9.04
CA GLU A 49 15.20 -3.92 -8.59
C GLU A 49 15.03 -3.92 -7.07
N LYS A 50 16.11 -3.80 -6.29
CA LYS A 50 16.03 -3.68 -4.83
C LYS A 50 15.39 -2.36 -4.44
N PHE A 51 15.85 -1.25 -5.04
CA PHE A 51 15.27 0.06 -4.80
C PHE A 51 13.83 0.14 -5.32
N LEU A 52 13.55 -0.42 -6.50
CA LEU A 52 12.17 -0.53 -7.03
C LEU A 52 11.26 -1.32 -6.09
N SER A 53 11.75 -2.38 -5.46
CA SER A 53 11.00 -3.14 -4.46
C SER A 53 10.68 -2.30 -3.22
N LEU A 54 11.63 -1.47 -2.75
CA LEU A 54 11.40 -0.54 -1.65
C LEU A 54 10.36 0.53 -2.00
N ILE A 55 10.40 1.06 -3.23
CA ILE A 55 9.36 1.98 -3.73
C ILE A 55 7.99 1.28 -3.70
N GLY A 56 7.92 0.04 -4.21
CA GLY A 56 6.69 -0.75 -4.23
C GLY A 56 6.14 -0.97 -2.82
N HIS A 57 7.00 -1.37 -1.89
CA HIS A 57 6.64 -1.52 -0.49
C HIS A 57 6.12 -0.22 0.12
N ALA A 58 6.82 0.91 -0.07
CA ALA A 58 6.35 2.20 0.43
C ALA A 58 4.97 2.58 -0.13
N CYS A 59 4.73 2.30 -1.41
CA CYS A 59 3.43 2.57 -2.03
C CYS A 59 2.34 1.62 -1.55
N LEU A 60 2.66 0.35 -1.25
CA LEU A 60 1.73 -0.60 -0.64
C LEU A 60 1.31 -0.12 0.76
N GLN A 61 2.27 0.26 1.61
CA GLN A 61 2.01 0.75 2.97
C GLN A 61 1.21 2.07 3.01
N ALA A 62 1.26 2.84 1.94
CA ALA A 62 0.54 4.10 1.80
C ALA A 62 -0.70 3.99 0.89
N ASP A 63 -1.22 2.77 0.68
CA ASP A 63 -2.42 2.48 -0.13
C ASP A 63 -2.41 3.01 -1.59
N TYR A 64 -1.24 3.33 -2.15
CA TYR A 64 -1.07 3.68 -3.57
C TYR A 64 -1.03 2.42 -4.45
N ILE A 65 -2.01 1.53 -4.27
CA ILE A 65 -2.05 0.17 -4.84
C ILE A 65 -1.87 0.16 -6.36
N ASP A 66 -2.44 1.12 -7.07
CA ASP A 66 -2.35 1.16 -8.54
C ASP A 66 -0.92 1.40 -9.05
N THR A 67 -0.06 2.02 -8.23
CA THR A 67 1.36 2.21 -8.54
C THR A 67 2.10 0.87 -8.64
N LEU A 68 1.64 -0.13 -7.88
CA LEU A 68 2.24 -1.46 -7.85
C LEU A 68 2.21 -2.10 -9.24
N ALA A 69 1.23 -1.77 -10.08
CA ALA A 69 1.08 -2.33 -11.42
C ALA A 69 2.27 -1.99 -12.31
N MET A 70 2.78 -0.77 -12.17
CA MET A 70 3.98 -0.34 -12.90
C MET A 70 5.24 -0.97 -12.31
N ILE A 71 5.35 -1.02 -10.98
CA ILE A 71 6.56 -1.50 -10.30
C ILE A 71 6.78 -2.99 -10.54
N GLN A 72 5.76 -3.82 -10.36
CA GLN A 72 5.86 -5.28 -10.55
C GLN A 72 6.41 -5.67 -11.93
N SER A 73 6.08 -4.89 -12.97
CA SER A 73 6.46 -5.20 -14.36
C SER A 73 7.98 -5.15 -14.58
N ARG A 74 8.72 -4.50 -13.67
CA ARG A 74 10.17 -4.34 -13.73
C ARG A 74 10.93 -5.24 -12.78
N LEU A 75 10.25 -6.05 -11.98
CA LEU A 75 10.86 -6.91 -10.97
C LEU A 75 10.92 -8.37 -11.45
N ARG A 76 12.03 -8.77 -12.09
CA ARG A 76 12.12 -10.09 -12.75
C ARG A 76 13.45 -10.81 -12.60
N SER A 77 14.53 -10.07 -12.37
CA SER A 77 15.89 -10.58 -12.54
C SER A 77 16.32 -11.42 -11.33
N SER A 78 16.18 -10.86 -10.12
CA SER A 78 16.53 -11.58 -8.89
C SER A 78 15.36 -12.41 -8.34
N LYS A 79 15.66 -13.44 -7.54
CA LYS A 79 14.63 -14.25 -6.84
C LYS A 79 13.73 -13.37 -5.98
N SER A 80 14.33 -12.53 -5.14
CA SER A 80 13.59 -11.59 -4.28
C SER A 80 12.75 -10.59 -5.07
N ALA A 81 13.24 -10.10 -6.21
CA ALA A 81 12.43 -9.24 -7.07
C ALA A 81 11.20 -9.97 -7.63
N ARG A 82 11.35 -11.22 -8.10
CA ARG A 82 10.20 -12.02 -8.56
C ARG A 82 9.18 -12.29 -7.45
N GLU A 83 9.64 -12.58 -6.24
CA GLU A 83 8.77 -12.76 -5.07
C GLU A 83 7.97 -11.49 -4.78
N ASN A 84 8.63 -10.32 -4.76
CA ASN A 84 7.96 -9.04 -4.58
C ASN A 84 6.98 -8.73 -5.72
N ALA A 85 7.34 -9.03 -6.97
CA ALA A 85 6.46 -8.87 -8.11
C ALA A 85 5.17 -9.66 -7.94
N VAL A 86 5.27 -10.91 -7.50
CA VAL A 86 4.12 -11.79 -7.24
C VAL A 86 3.25 -11.26 -6.09
N ILE A 87 3.84 -10.77 -5.00
CA ILE A 87 3.09 -10.15 -3.90
C ILE A 87 2.31 -8.93 -4.41
N PHE A 88 2.99 -8.02 -5.13
CA PHE A 88 2.36 -6.82 -5.70
C PHE A 88 1.25 -7.15 -6.69
N ALA A 89 1.45 -8.16 -7.54
CA ALA A 89 0.41 -8.68 -8.44
C ALA A 89 -0.81 -9.18 -7.67
N SER A 90 -0.56 -9.90 -6.58
CA SER A 90 -1.60 -10.53 -5.77
C SER A 90 -2.46 -9.48 -5.10
N ILE A 91 -1.87 -8.44 -4.48
CA ILE A 91 -2.64 -7.34 -3.88
C ILE A 91 -3.52 -6.63 -4.91
N LEU A 92 -2.99 -6.35 -6.11
CA LEU A 92 -3.76 -5.73 -7.18
C LEU A 92 -4.94 -6.59 -7.63
N LEU A 93 -4.73 -7.91 -7.74
CA LEU A 93 -5.77 -8.83 -8.14
C LEU A 93 -6.82 -8.98 -7.04
N GLN A 94 -6.41 -9.13 -5.78
CA GLN A 94 -7.29 -9.15 -4.62
C GLN A 94 -8.19 -7.92 -4.57
N LYS A 95 -7.63 -6.71 -4.77
CA LYS A 95 -8.42 -5.47 -4.88
C LYS A 95 -9.54 -5.56 -5.90
N ARG A 96 -9.26 -6.09 -7.10
CA ARG A 96 -10.26 -6.23 -8.17
C ARG A 96 -11.30 -7.29 -7.86
N LEU A 97 -10.88 -8.42 -7.30
CA LEU A 97 -11.77 -9.52 -6.91
C LEU A 97 -12.72 -9.10 -5.78
N ILE A 98 -12.21 -8.39 -4.77
CA ILE A 98 -13.04 -7.80 -3.72
C ILE A 98 -14.06 -6.83 -4.32
N TYR A 99 -13.64 -5.99 -5.26
CA TYR A 99 -14.56 -5.07 -5.93
C TYR A 99 -15.69 -5.81 -6.66
N GLN A 100 -15.35 -6.82 -7.46
CA GLN A 100 -16.33 -7.68 -8.15
C GLN A 100 -17.24 -8.44 -7.18
N PHE A 101 -16.71 -8.95 -6.07
CA PHE A 101 -17.54 -9.55 -5.03
C PHE A 101 -18.53 -8.54 -4.44
N MET A 102 -18.04 -7.34 -4.09
CA MET A 102 -18.86 -6.32 -3.44
C MET A 102 -20.00 -5.83 -4.34
N TYR A 103 -19.76 -5.72 -5.64
CA TYR A 103 -20.74 -5.25 -6.62
C TYR A 103 -21.61 -6.36 -7.23
N ASP A 104 -20.99 -7.47 -7.60
CA ASP A 104 -21.58 -8.48 -8.51
C ASP A 104 -21.77 -9.85 -7.84
N ASP A 105 -21.46 -10.01 -6.55
CA ASP A 105 -21.49 -11.30 -5.83
C ASP A 105 -20.65 -12.38 -6.53
N THR A 106 -19.56 -11.97 -7.18
CA THR A 106 -18.66 -12.90 -7.88
C THR A 106 -18.06 -13.89 -6.90
N ASP A 107 -18.22 -15.18 -7.18
CA ASP A 107 -17.60 -16.25 -6.40
C ASP A 107 -16.09 -16.28 -6.62
N ILE A 108 -15.34 -16.11 -5.54
CA ILE A 108 -13.88 -16.13 -5.53
C ILE A 108 -13.32 -17.26 -4.66
N SER A 109 -14.18 -18.16 -4.14
CA SER A 109 -13.82 -19.22 -3.19
C SER A 109 -12.77 -20.20 -3.72
N SER A 110 -12.75 -20.43 -5.04
CA SER A 110 -11.80 -21.32 -5.71
C SER A 110 -10.39 -20.73 -5.90
N LEU A 111 -10.20 -19.43 -5.64
CA LEU A 111 -8.96 -18.73 -5.97
C LEU A 111 -7.94 -18.82 -4.83
N THR A 112 -6.74 -19.27 -5.15
CA THR A 112 -5.59 -19.25 -4.22
C THR A 112 -4.59 -18.21 -4.68
N LEU A 113 -4.37 -17.18 -3.84
CA LEU A 113 -3.41 -16.11 -4.08
C LEU A 113 -2.46 -15.99 -2.89
N PRO A 114 -1.21 -15.56 -3.10
CA PRO A 114 -0.32 -15.11 -2.04
C PRO A 114 -1.00 -14.11 -1.09
N ILE A 115 -0.80 -14.31 0.21
CA ILE A 115 -1.39 -13.51 1.29
C ILE A 115 -0.28 -12.64 1.89
N SER A 116 -0.62 -11.43 2.31
CA SER A 116 0.24 -10.57 3.13
C SER A 116 -0.55 -9.95 4.28
N ASP A 117 0.12 -9.18 5.13
CA ASP A 117 -0.50 -8.47 6.27
C ASP A 117 -1.22 -7.17 5.84
N HIS A 118 -1.65 -7.09 4.58
CA HIS A 118 -2.32 -5.91 4.06
C HIS A 118 -3.84 -6.09 4.21
N PRO A 119 -4.63 -5.05 4.56
CA PRO A 119 -6.09 -5.14 4.72
C PRO A 119 -6.82 -5.82 3.55
N LEU A 120 -6.40 -5.54 2.31
CA LEU A 120 -6.92 -6.24 1.12
C LEU A 120 -6.71 -7.75 1.15
N SER A 121 -5.56 -8.24 1.64
CA SER A 121 -5.31 -9.67 1.77
C SER A 121 -6.20 -10.30 2.82
N HIS A 122 -6.41 -9.66 3.97
CA HIS A 122 -7.33 -10.14 5.00
C HIS A 122 -8.78 -10.19 4.49
N ALA A 123 -9.24 -9.13 3.82
CA ALA A 123 -10.57 -9.08 3.21
C ALA A 123 -10.76 -10.15 2.14
N PHE A 124 -9.77 -10.35 1.27
CA PHE A 124 -9.81 -11.41 0.25
C PHE A 124 -9.96 -12.79 0.89
N VAL A 125 -9.17 -13.09 1.93
CA VAL A 125 -9.23 -14.37 2.64
C VAL A 125 -10.57 -14.55 3.35
N ALA A 126 -11.09 -13.52 4.01
CA ALA A 126 -12.38 -13.56 4.67
C ALA A 126 -13.51 -13.86 3.66
N ILE A 127 -13.51 -13.20 2.50
CA ILE A 127 -14.50 -13.44 1.45
C ILE A 127 -14.36 -14.84 0.84
N ARG A 128 -13.14 -15.24 0.46
CA ARG A 128 -12.86 -16.54 -0.15
C ARG A 128 -13.30 -17.70 0.74
N ASP A 129 -13.03 -17.59 2.03
CA ASP A 129 -13.32 -18.63 3.02
C ASP A 129 -14.74 -18.53 3.61
N ASP A 130 -15.58 -17.59 3.14
CA ASP A 130 -16.90 -17.28 3.69
C ASP A 130 -16.88 -16.98 5.21
N ARG A 131 -15.79 -16.33 5.67
CA ARG A 131 -15.55 -15.95 7.07
C ARG A 131 -15.90 -14.49 7.33
N PHE A 132 -17.09 -14.06 6.92
CA PHE A 132 -17.61 -12.72 7.17
C PHE A 132 -19.10 -12.76 7.55
N THR A 133 -19.58 -11.69 8.15
CA THR A 133 -21.01 -11.47 8.41
C THR A 133 -21.55 -10.40 7.45
N LEU A 134 -22.60 -10.74 6.71
CA LEU A 134 -23.33 -9.77 5.90
C LEU A 134 -24.22 -8.89 6.79
N ARG A 135 -23.96 -7.58 6.81
CA ARG A 135 -24.74 -6.60 7.58
C ARG A 135 -25.81 -5.89 6.76
N SER A 136 -25.55 -5.69 5.48
CA SER A 136 -26.50 -5.08 4.56
C SER A 136 -26.25 -5.60 3.14
N LYS A 137 -27.32 -5.76 2.36
CA LYS A 137 -27.25 -6.10 0.92
C LYS A 137 -27.17 -4.86 0.03
N THR A 138 -27.81 -3.75 0.43
CA THR A 138 -27.94 -2.55 -0.42
C THR A 138 -27.84 -1.25 0.40
N PRO A 139 -26.69 -0.54 0.37
CA PRO A 139 -25.41 -0.96 -0.20
C PRO A 139 -24.85 -2.19 0.55
N LYS A 140 -24.02 -2.97 -0.12
CA LYS A 140 -23.41 -4.17 0.47
C LYS A 140 -22.44 -3.77 1.58
N ILE A 141 -22.60 -4.38 2.75
CA ILE A 141 -21.72 -4.20 3.92
C ILE A 141 -21.43 -5.58 4.49
N ILE A 142 -20.15 -5.91 4.61
CA ILE A 142 -19.69 -7.11 5.30
C ILE A 142 -18.74 -6.73 6.43
N GLU A 143 -18.69 -7.57 7.45
CA GLU A 143 -17.78 -7.42 8.58
C GLU A 143 -17.06 -8.74 8.85
N PHE A 144 -15.80 -8.67 9.27
CA PHE A 144 -15.03 -9.83 9.66
C PHE A 144 -13.97 -9.45 10.71
N HIS A 145 -13.38 -10.45 11.35
CA HIS A 145 -12.25 -10.27 12.25
C HIS A 145 -11.01 -10.94 11.66
N HIS A 146 -9.87 -10.32 11.87
CA HIS A 146 -8.56 -10.95 11.68
C HIS A 146 -7.69 -10.55 12.88
N ASP A 147 -7.29 -11.54 13.66
CA ASP A 147 -6.69 -11.36 14.99
C ASP A 147 -7.57 -10.43 15.86
N ASP A 148 -6.98 -9.38 16.44
CA ASP A 148 -7.67 -8.43 17.31
C ASP A 148 -8.26 -7.22 16.54
N ILE A 149 -8.28 -7.26 15.21
CA ILE A 149 -8.78 -6.17 14.36
C ILE A 149 -10.16 -6.51 13.80
N HIS A 150 -11.12 -5.62 14.03
CA HIS A 150 -12.43 -5.66 13.37
C HIS A 150 -12.35 -4.93 12.04
N TYR A 151 -12.81 -5.58 10.98
CA TYR A 151 -12.86 -5.01 9.64
C TYR A 151 -14.29 -4.82 9.18
N ARG A 152 -14.54 -3.68 8.53
CA ARG A 152 -15.79 -3.38 7.85
C ARG A 152 -15.53 -3.03 6.39
N LEU A 153 -16.10 -3.81 5.48
CA LEU A 153 -16.10 -3.54 4.04
C LEU A 153 -17.44 -3.01 3.59
N TYR A 154 -17.45 -1.90 2.86
CA TYR A 154 -18.69 -1.32 2.35
C TYR A 154 -18.50 -0.55 1.06
N ILE A 155 -19.60 -0.38 0.32
CA ILE A 155 -19.67 0.50 -0.84
C ILE A 155 -19.98 1.93 -0.35
N ASP A 156 -18.99 2.82 -0.42
CA ASP A 156 -19.09 4.22 -0.07
C ASP A 156 -19.73 5.04 -1.20
N ARG A 157 -21.04 5.23 -1.12
CA ARG A 157 -21.80 6.04 -2.09
C ARG A 157 -21.45 7.53 -2.04
N SER A 158 -20.93 8.04 -0.92
CA SER A 158 -20.51 9.44 -0.83
C SER A 158 -19.23 9.70 -1.64
N ASN A 159 -18.44 8.64 -1.84
CA ASN A 159 -17.20 8.68 -2.60
C ASN A 159 -17.33 7.89 -3.91
N LYS A 160 -18.24 8.30 -4.80
CA LYS A 160 -18.37 7.70 -6.15
C LYS A 160 -18.59 6.17 -6.16
N GLY A 161 -19.04 5.57 -5.06
CA GLY A 161 -19.21 4.11 -4.96
C GLY A 161 -17.92 3.34 -4.68
N ARG A 162 -16.90 3.95 -4.05
CA ARG A 162 -15.68 3.20 -3.74
C ARG A 162 -15.93 2.01 -2.82
N VAL A 163 -15.14 0.95 -2.95
CA VAL A 163 -15.09 -0.06 -1.89
C VAL A 163 -14.11 0.42 -0.82
N THR A 164 -14.63 0.60 0.39
CA THR A 164 -13.85 1.07 1.54
C THR A 164 -13.68 -0.06 2.54
N ILE A 165 -12.48 -0.15 3.11
CA ILE A 165 -12.14 -1.01 4.24
C ILE A 165 -11.85 -0.11 5.44
N GLU A 166 -12.66 -0.24 6.47
CA GLU A 166 -12.35 0.29 7.81
C GLU A 166 -11.74 -0.84 8.63
N ALA A 167 -10.63 -0.54 9.30
CA ALA A 167 -9.96 -1.45 10.23
C ALA A 167 -9.92 -0.77 11.60
N GLU A 168 -10.52 -1.39 12.60
CA GLU A 168 -10.60 -0.90 13.97
C GLU A 168 -9.87 -1.86 14.91
N ASP A 169 -8.87 -1.35 15.63
CA ASP A 169 -8.14 -2.13 16.63
C ASP A 169 -8.91 -2.23 17.96
N ALA A 170 -8.38 -3.02 18.90
CA ALA A 170 -8.96 -3.18 20.23
C ALA A 170 -9.03 -1.87 21.06
N ASP A 171 -8.21 -0.88 20.71
CA ASP A 171 -8.18 0.45 21.34
C ASP A 171 -9.13 1.44 20.62
N HIS A 172 -9.94 0.96 19.68
CA HIS A 172 -10.87 1.75 18.85
C HIS A 172 -10.19 2.79 17.95
N HIS A 173 -8.92 2.59 17.59
CA HIS A 173 -8.30 3.37 16.52
C HIS A 173 -8.76 2.84 15.16
N THR A 174 -9.43 3.69 14.39
CA THR A 174 -9.90 3.36 13.05
C THR A 174 -8.94 3.84 11.98
N THR A 175 -8.48 2.93 11.13
CA THR A 175 -7.78 3.24 9.87
C THR A 175 -8.73 3.01 8.70
N ILE A 176 -8.86 4.01 7.82
CA ILE A 176 -9.77 3.96 6.67
C ILE A 176 -8.96 3.84 5.38
N HIS A 177 -9.10 2.70 4.72
CA HIS A 177 -8.48 2.43 3.43
C HIS A 177 -9.53 2.49 2.33
N ARG A 178 -9.36 3.43 1.39
CA ARG A 178 -10.33 3.69 0.32
C ARG A 178 -9.81 3.16 -1.01
N TYR A 179 -10.46 2.14 -1.55
CA TYR A 179 -10.02 1.48 -2.77
C TYR A 179 -11.06 1.70 -3.89
N LEU A 180 -10.61 2.41 -4.94
CA LEU A 180 -11.28 2.75 -6.23
C LEU A 180 -12.77 3.09 -6.24
#